data_AF-A0A1Y0VPX9-F1
#
_entry.id   AF-A0A1Y0VPX9-F1
#
_cell.length_a   1.000
_cell.length_b   1.000
_cell.length_c   1.000
_cell.angle_alpha   90.00
_cell.angle_beta   90.00
_cell.angle_gamma   90.00
#
_symmetry.space_group_name_H-M   'P 1'
#
loop_
_entity.id
_entity.type
_entity.pdbx_description
1 polymer ?
#
loop_
_entity_poly.entity_id
_entity_poly.type
_entity_poly.pdbx_seq_one_letter_code
_entity_poly.pdbx_strand_id
1 'polypeptide(L)'
;MNGIIIFDTPNSHLKQITAKLSRIKNLDISSSNTNNIELIPKNINKSTAIKSIQQEFNIPSSRTISFGDGLNDIEMFQQSGISVAMGNSPETVKKYANHVTDSNLEDGIANFLIQYFHI
;
A
#
# COMPACT_ATOMS: atom_id res chain seq x y z
N MET A 1 -3.31 -11.45 13.05
CA MET A 1 -3.79 -10.09 12.74
C MET A 1 -3.29 -9.20 13.86
N ASN A 2 -2.25 -8.39 13.63
CA ASN A 2 -1.58 -7.61 14.70
C ASN A 2 -1.99 -6.13 14.72
N GLY A 3 -3.11 -5.79 14.06
CA GLY A 3 -3.61 -4.41 14.00
C GLY A 3 -5.08 -4.34 14.40
N ILE A 4 -5.49 -3.16 14.86
CA ILE A 4 -6.90 -2.84 15.15
C ILE A 4 -7.40 -1.95 14.02
N ILE A 5 -8.51 -2.32 13.38
CA ILE A 5 -9.14 -1.51 12.34
C ILE A 5 -10.38 -0.85 12.93
N ILE A 6 -10.47 0.47 12.76
CA ILE A 6 -11.62 1.26 13.21
C ILE A 6 -12.31 1.79 11.96
N PHE A 7 -13.62 1.52 11.86
CA PHE A 7 -14.49 2.08 10.84
C PHE A 7 -15.40 3.15 11.45
N ASP A 8 -15.65 4.21 10.69
CA ASP A 8 -16.59 5.26 11.08
C ASP A 8 -17.31 5.76 9.82
N THR A 9 -18.64 5.73 9.83
CA THR A 9 -19.48 6.15 8.70
C THR A 9 -20.68 6.94 9.23
N PRO A 10 -20.79 8.26 8.96
CA PRO A 10 -19.82 9.07 8.21
C PRO A 10 -18.47 9.19 8.93
N ASN A 11 -17.39 9.37 8.18
CA ASN A 11 -16.00 9.36 8.68
C ASN A 11 -15.59 10.60 9.52
N SER A 12 -16.56 11.26 10.15
CA SER A 12 -16.39 12.55 10.82
C SER A 12 -15.46 12.49 12.03
N HIS A 13 -15.37 11.33 12.70
CA HIS A 13 -14.56 11.19 13.91
C HIS A 13 -13.12 10.76 13.60
N LEU A 14 -12.85 10.15 12.43
CA LEU A 14 -11.54 9.56 12.12
C LEU A 14 -10.39 10.58 12.19
N LYS A 15 -10.61 11.82 11.75
CA LYS A 15 -9.59 12.88 11.85
C LYS A 15 -9.21 13.17 13.30
N GLN A 16 -10.20 13.25 14.19
CA GLN A 16 -9.99 13.54 15.60
C GLN A 16 -9.32 12.37 16.33
N ILE A 17 -9.75 11.14 16.00
CA ILE A 17 -9.16 9.91 16.53
C ILE A 17 -7.70 9.80 16.09
N THR A 18 -7.42 9.98 14.80
CA THR A 18 -6.06 9.96 14.25
C THR A 18 -5.16 10.96 14.98
N ALA A 19 -5.57 12.22 15.11
CA ALA A 19 -4.78 13.26 15.77
C ALA A 19 -4.45 12.94 17.25
N LYS A 20 -5.35 12.24 17.96
CA LYS A 20 -5.11 11.79 19.34
C LYS A 20 -4.16 10.60 19.38
N LEU A 21 -4.39 9.60 18.54
CA LEU A 21 -3.65 8.34 18.54
C LEU A 21 -2.25 8.47 17.94
N SER A 22 -2.00 9.39 16.99
CA SER A 22 -0.68 9.64 16.41
C SER A 22 0.38 10.09 17.43
N ARG A 23 -0.03 10.44 18.67
CA ARG A 23 0.88 10.80 19.77
C ARG A 23 1.46 9.58 20.50
N ILE A 24 0.92 8.38 20.25
CA ILE A 24 1.37 7.15 20.89
C ILE A 24 2.65 6.68 20.20
N LYS A 25 3.76 6.65 20.95
CA LYS A 25 5.11 6.44 20.39
C LYS A 25 5.32 5.12 19.66
N ASN A 26 4.57 4.07 20.00
CA ASN A 26 4.76 2.70 19.51
C ASN A 26 3.67 2.27 18.52
N LEU A 27 2.95 3.24 17.95
CA LEU A 27 1.82 3.02 17.09
C LEU A 27 1.98 3.83 15.80
N ASP A 28 1.83 3.17 14.67
CA ASP A 28 1.61 3.83 13.38
C ASP A 28 0.12 3.76 13.02
N ILE A 29 -0.34 4.76 12.26
CA ILE A 29 -1.72 4.82 11.77
C ILE A 29 -1.67 4.83 10.26
N SER A 30 -2.33 3.84 9.65
CA SER A 30 -2.52 3.73 8.21
C SER A 30 -4.00 3.83 7.87
N SER A 31 -4.31 3.82 6.58
CA SER A 31 -5.67 3.78 6.05
C SER A 31 -5.65 3.11 4.69
N SER A 32 -6.59 2.19 4.47
CA SER A 32 -6.82 1.54 3.18
C SER A 32 -8.07 2.06 2.49
N ASN A 33 -8.93 2.79 3.21
CA ASN A 33 -10.16 3.37 2.70
C ASN A 33 -10.52 4.68 3.41
N THR A 34 -11.31 5.52 2.76
CA THR A 34 -11.74 6.83 3.28
C THR A 34 -12.51 6.78 4.61
N ASN A 35 -13.10 5.64 4.95
CA ASN A 35 -13.91 5.43 6.15
C ASN A 35 -13.23 4.54 7.20
N ASN A 36 -11.92 4.31 7.09
CA ASN A 36 -11.18 3.53 8.08
C ASN A 36 -9.84 4.15 8.50
N ILE A 37 -9.39 3.73 9.68
CA ILE A 37 -8.00 3.84 10.11
C ILE A 37 -7.54 2.47 10.63
N GLU A 38 -6.27 2.19 10.44
CA GLU A 38 -5.61 0.96 10.85
C GLU A 38 -4.52 1.30 11.86
N LEU A 39 -4.67 0.80 13.08
CA LEU A 39 -3.71 0.95 14.16
C LEU A 39 -2.76 -0.24 14.11
N ILE A 40 -1.50 0.00 13.76
CA ILE A 40 -0.49 -1.04 13.58
C ILE A 40 0.73 -0.75 14.46
N PRO A 41 1.46 -1.81 14.90
CA PRO A 41 2.70 -1.61 15.64
C PRO A 41 3.66 -0.74 14.84
N LYS A 42 4.40 0.11 15.54
CA LYS A 42 5.36 0.99 14.89
C LYS A 42 6.37 0.23 14.03
N ASN A 43 6.70 0.80 12.88
CA ASN A 43 7.61 0.24 11.89
C ASN A 43 7.13 -1.09 11.27
N ILE A 44 5.83 -1.38 11.32
CA ILE A 44 5.23 -2.53 10.64
C ILE A 44 4.27 -2.02 9.57
N ASN A 45 4.60 -2.28 8.31
CA ASN A 45 3.77 -1.94 7.15
C ASN A 45 4.11 -2.83 5.94
N LYS A 46 3.41 -2.63 4.81
CA LYS A 46 3.60 -3.39 3.57
C LYS A 46 5.05 -3.35 3.06
N SER A 47 5.70 -2.18 3.14
CA SER A 47 7.10 -2.00 2.77
C SER A 47 8.05 -2.88 3.60
N THR A 48 7.92 -2.85 4.92
CA THR A 48 8.72 -3.71 5.81
C THR A 48 8.44 -5.20 5.61
N ALA A 49 7.20 -5.57 5.26
CA ALA A 49 6.84 -6.96 4.95
C ALA A 49 7.53 -7.46 3.68
N ILE A 50 7.51 -6.66 2.60
CA ILE A 50 8.23 -6.98 1.35
C ILE A 50 9.72 -7.15 1.63
N LYS A 51 10.32 -6.22 2.37
CA LYS A 51 11.75 -6.25 2.69
C LYS A 51 12.14 -7.53 3.44
N SER A 52 11.32 -7.95 4.41
CA SER A 52 11.55 -9.19 5.16
C SER A 52 11.51 -10.43 4.24
N ILE A 53 10.52 -10.51 3.33
CA ILE A 53 10.41 -11.63 2.36
C ILE A 53 11.60 -11.63 1.40
N GLN A 54 11.98 -10.47 0.87
CA GLN A 54 13.16 -10.32 0.00
C GLN A 54 14.42 -10.84 0.68
N GLN A 55 14.62 -10.51 1.96
CA GLN A 55 15.77 -10.96 2.75
C GLN A 55 15.73 -12.47 3.02
N GLU A 56 14.57 -13.00 3.43
CA GLU A 56 14.40 -14.43 3.75
C GLU A 56 14.71 -15.32 2.55
N PHE A 57 14.26 -14.93 1.35
CA PHE A 57 14.43 -15.71 0.13
C PHE A 57 15.62 -15.27 -0.74
N ASN A 58 16.44 -14.31 -0.28
CA ASN A 58 17.54 -13.72 -1.04
C ASN A 58 17.11 -13.19 -2.43
N ILE A 59 15.92 -12.57 -2.49
CA ILE A 59 15.37 -11.98 -3.71
C ILE A 59 15.69 -10.48 -3.73
N PRO A 60 16.43 -9.97 -4.72
CA PRO A 60 16.70 -8.54 -4.83
C PRO A 60 15.42 -7.77 -5.20
N SER A 61 15.34 -6.50 -4.80
CA SER A 61 14.19 -5.64 -5.14
C SER A 61 13.94 -5.56 -6.64
N SER A 62 14.99 -5.57 -7.48
CA SER A 62 14.89 -5.62 -8.94
C SER A 62 14.10 -6.80 -9.51
N ARG A 63 13.89 -7.86 -8.71
CA ARG A 63 13.07 -9.04 -9.06
C ARG A 63 11.71 -9.04 -8.34
N THR A 64 11.29 -7.91 -7.80
CA THR A 64 10.02 -7.73 -7.12
C THR A 64 9.15 -6.76 -7.88
N ILE A 65 7.92 -7.18 -8.19
CA ILE A 65 6.85 -6.33 -8.72
C ILE A 65 5.85 -6.10 -7.60
N SER A 66 5.47 -4.84 -7.37
CA SER A 66 4.39 -4.49 -6.44
C SER A 66 3.26 -3.78 -7.17
N PHE A 67 2.02 -4.11 -6.78
CA PHE A 67 0.80 -3.49 -7.28
C PHE A 67 0.08 -2.85 -6.11
N GLY A 68 -0.39 -1.63 -6.28
CA GLY A 68 -1.06 -0.89 -5.21
C GLY A 68 -2.02 0.16 -5.73
N ASP A 69 -2.94 0.57 -4.87
CA ASP A 69 -3.95 1.57 -5.19
C ASP A 69 -4.27 2.56 -4.07
N GLY A 70 -3.76 2.30 -2.87
CA GLY A 70 -3.92 3.16 -1.71
C GLY A 70 -2.70 4.01 -1.40
N LEU A 71 -2.90 5.01 -0.54
CA LEU A 71 -1.79 5.81 0.01
C LEU A 71 -0.81 4.95 0.83
N ASN A 72 -1.30 3.88 1.45
CA ASN A 72 -0.48 2.93 2.21
C ASN A 72 0.41 2.03 1.32
N ASP A 73 0.27 2.08 0.00
CA ASP A 73 1.12 1.37 -0.95
C ASP A 73 2.34 2.19 -1.41
N ILE A 74 2.36 3.49 -1.17
CA ILE A 74 3.44 4.38 -1.63
C ILE A 74 4.82 3.93 -1.08
N GLU A 75 4.90 3.60 0.21
CA GLU A 75 6.16 3.13 0.79
C GLU A 75 6.56 1.75 0.26
N MET A 76 5.59 0.93 -0.13
CA MET A 76 5.81 -0.40 -0.69
C MET A 76 6.45 -0.32 -2.08
N PHE A 77 6.03 0.67 -2.88
CA PHE A 77 6.61 0.92 -4.21
C PHE A 77 8.12 1.17 -4.15
N GLN A 78 8.61 1.82 -3.09
CA GLN A 78 10.04 2.09 -2.92
C GLN A 78 10.88 0.83 -2.59
N GLN A 79 10.25 -0.28 -2.18
CA GLN A 79 10.94 -1.55 -1.90
C GLN A 79 10.97 -2.51 -3.10
N SER A 80 10.28 -2.16 -4.19
CA SER A 80 10.19 -2.99 -5.38
C SER A 80 10.93 -2.32 -6.53
N GLY A 81 11.60 -3.12 -7.35
CA GLY A 81 12.26 -2.61 -8.55
C GLY A 81 11.26 -2.20 -9.63
N ILE A 82 10.06 -2.79 -9.59
CA ILE A 82 8.94 -2.43 -10.45
C ILE A 82 7.74 -2.16 -9.55
N SER A 83 7.20 -0.96 -9.64
CA SER A 83 6.00 -0.55 -8.92
C SER A 83 4.91 -0.13 -9.90
N VAL A 84 3.70 -0.61 -9.67
CA VAL A 84 2.55 -0.43 -10.54
C VAL A 84 1.37 0.11 -9.73
N ALA A 85 0.91 1.32 -10.06
CA ALA A 85 -0.34 1.85 -9.54
C ALA A 85 -1.51 1.39 -10.41
N MET A 86 -2.64 1.03 -9.79
CA MET A 86 -3.85 0.66 -10.52
C MET A 86 -4.52 1.89 -11.17
N GLY A 87 -5.34 1.67 -12.20
CA GLY A 87 -6.03 2.76 -12.90
C GLY A 87 -6.97 3.57 -11.99
N ASN A 88 -7.59 2.88 -11.03
CA ASN A 88 -8.47 3.45 -10.00
C ASN A 88 -7.72 4.16 -8.85
N SER A 89 -6.38 4.17 -8.84
CA SER A 89 -5.60 4.82 -7.79
C SER A 89 -5.73 6.35 -7.83
N PRO A 90 -5.65 7.05 -6.68
CA PRO A 90 -5.51 8.50 -6.65
C PRO A 90 -4.28 8.97 -7.42
N GLU A 91 -4.34 10.15 -8.03
CA GLU A 91 -3.21 10.74 -8.77
C GLU A 91 -1.95 10.90 -7.90
N THR A 92 -2.11 11.11 -6.60
CA THR A 92 -0.99 11.13 -5.66
C THR A 92 -0.27 9.80 -5.57
N VAL A 93 -1.00 8.67 -5.62
CA VAL A 93 -0.43 7.31 -5.57
C VAL A 93 0.28 6.99 -6.89
N LYS A 94 -0.36 7.28 -8.03
CA LYS A 94 0.20 7.04 -9.37
C LYS A 94 1.57 7.70 -9.57
N LYS A 95 1.77 8.89 -9.01
CA LYS A 95 3.05 9.64 -9.08
C LYS A 95 4.24 8.93 -8.41
N TYR A 96 4.00 8.00 -7.49
CA TYR A 96 5.07 7.27 -6.81
C TYR A 96 5.37 5.91 -7.46
N ALA A 97 4.56 5.46 -8.40
CA ALA A 97 4.77 4.20 -9.12
C ALA A 97 5.57 4.43 -10.40
N ASN A 98 6.33 3.41 -10.83
CA ASN A 98 7.05 3.43 -12.10
C ASN A 98 6.12 3.23 -13.30
N HIS A 99 5.00 2.53 -13.07
CA HIS A 99 3.99 2.21 -14.07
C HIS A 99 2.60 2.49 -13.52
N VAL A 100 1.66 2.71 -14.44
CA VAL A 100 0.23 2.72 -14.16
C VAL A 100 -0.41 1.69 -15.09
N THR A 101 -1.29 0.86 -14.55
CA THR A 101 -2.07 -0.12 -15.31
C THR A 101 -3.56 0.23 -15.31
N ASP A 102 -4.40 -0.59 -15.93
CA ASP A 102 -5.86 -0.43 -15.94
C ASP A 102 -6.45 -0.55 -14.52
N SER A 103 -7.73 -0.25 -14.38
CA SER A 103 -8.38 -0.35 -13.07
C SER A 103 -8.49 -1.79 -12.58
N ASN A 104 -8.73 -1.95 -11.29
CA ASN A 104 -9.05 -3.23 -10.69
C ASN A 104 -10.33 -3.90 -11.27
N LEU A 105 -11.20 -3.14 -11.94
CA LEU A 105 -12.40 -3.65 -12.63
C LEU A 105 -12.14 -4.07 -14.08
N GLU A 106 -10.94 -3.82 -14.59
CA GLU A 106 -10.53 -4.05 -15.98
C GLU A 106 -9.34 -5.02 -16.05
N ASP A 107 -9.19 -5.89 -15.04
CA ASP A 107 -8.11 -6.87 -14.93
C ASP A 107 -6.69 -6.26 -15.00
N GLY A 108 -6.51 -5.03 -14.49
CA GLY A 108 -5.27 -4.27 -14.65
C GLY A 108 -3.99 -4.99 -14.20
N ILE A 109 -4.05 -5.86 -13.19
CA ILE A 109 -2.89 -6.69 -12.81
C ILE A 109 -2.55 -7.67 -13.94
N ALA A 110 -3.54 -8.37 -14.49
CA ALA A 110 -3.33 -9.35 -15.55
C ALA A 110 -2.83 -8.66 -16.83
N ASN A 111 -3.45 -7.56 -17.24
CA ASN A 111 -3.06 -6.80 -18.43
C ASN A 111 -1.60 -6.33 -18.33
N PHE A 112 -1.20 -5.82 -17.16
CA PHE A 112 0.19 -5.43 -16.93
C PHE A 112 1.13 -6.62 -17.06
N LEU A 113 0.82 -7.76 -16.42
CA LEU A 113 1.69 -8.94 -16.44
C LEU A 113 1.83 -9.53 -17.85
N ILE A 114 0.73 -9.60 -18.61
CA ILE A 114 0.70 -10.02 -20.02
C ILE A 114 1.62 -9.12 -20.86
N GLN A 115 1.46 -7.81 -20.74
CA GLN A 115 2.27 -6.85 -21.49
C GLN A 115 3.75 -6.90 -21.07
N TYR A 116 4.03 -6.97 -19.77
CA TYR A 116 5.38 -6.92 -19.22
C TYR A 116 6.20 -8.17 -19.53
N PHE A 117 5.57 -9.35 -19.47
CA PHE A 117 6.23 -10.63 -19.75
C PHE A 117 6.08 -11.11 -21.19
N HIS A 118 5.28 -10.42 -22.01
CA HIS A 118 4.99 -10.81 -23.39
C HIS A 118 4.41 -12.23 -23.50
N ILE A 119 3.42 -12.55 -22.65
CA ILE A 119 2.77 -13.87 -22.58
C ILE A 119 1.30 -13.85 -23.02
#